data_AF-A0A326GIH5-F1
#
_entry.id   AF-A0A326GIH5-F1
#
_cell.length_a   1.000
_cell.length_b   1.000
_cell.length_c   1.000
_cell.angle_alpha   90.00
_cell.angle_beta   90.00
_cell.angle_gamma   90.00
#
_symmetry.space_group_name_H-M   'P 1'
#
loop_
_entity.id
_entity.type
_entity.pdbx_description
1 polymer ?
#
loop_
_entity_poly.entity_id
_entity_poly.type
_entity_poly.pdbx_seq_one_letter_code
_entity_poly.pdbx_strand_id
1 'polypeptide(L)'
;MLFSQTTGAVHWANFLSGGRAVLEPADMVARNGEWTGPMTWNSIDYPGLMSRVDKLLATGVGHVVMVAPSANDRNAWTATQSIANLNAIIDRIVGAGMLLTILLDYPHGAAAYTNMRLSNTSASPQLDHWNAVNRWLLTLHGQRGIRVVDTPAILADFNSAEGQAAAGVTIDGLHLSTAGAYAVGRVLAREWRRLYPLGGALPFGQAERAGVVGINPAPMISNSPYFPGTGGTLGAGATGQLASGWQTQLGSGVSAAYSKVSTTAFAGRSYSDDDGPLSKDWQQITLSGTASGTGDVMILRQAVNSTIGDVLRACAEIEVDAGAAGLSGIGIYIFHSGSGQQIRAFGTPPANLADAMPSQAMAGVMRTPRWTADSNLFYLQLSAKPINGASVSATIRVRGFAAGRGL
;
A
#
# COMPACT_ATOMS: atom_id res chain seq x y z
N MET A 1 3.09 18.63 -4.18
CA MET A 1 1.86 18.21 -3.47
C MET A 1 1.44 16.87 -4.07
N LEU A 2 1.72 15.75 -3.38
CA LEU A 2 1.35 14.40 -3.83
C LEU A 2 -0.15 14.21 -3.57
N PHE A 3 -0.96 14.20 -4.63
CA PHE A 3 -2.39 13.92 -4.53
C PHE A 3 -2.60 12.44 -4.17
N SER A 4 -2.72 12.18 -2.87
CA SER A 4 -3.80 11.46 -2.20
C SER A 4 -4.40 10.19 -2.84
N GLN A 5 -3.60 9.31 -3.45
CA GLN A 5 -4.04 7.92 -3.59
C GLN A 5 -3.85 7.20 -2.24
N THR A 6 -5.01 6.84 -1.67
CA THR A 6 -5.19 5.67 -0.81
C THR A 6 -4.40 4.51 -1.38
N THR A 7 -3.80 3.72 -0.52
CA THR A 7 -2.82 2.69 -0.85
C THR A 7 -3.06 1.94 -2.17
N GLY A 8 -2.19 2.17 -3.16
CA GLY A 8 -2.26 1.52 -4.46
C GLY A 8 -1.92 0.02 -4.41
N ALA A 9 -2.21 -0.70 -5.51
CA ALA A 9 -2.04 -2.15 -5.59
C ALA A 9 -0.62 -2.64 -5.24
N VAL A 10 0.42 -1.87 -5.57
CA VAL A 10 1.83 -2.17 -5.23
C VAL A 10 2.08 -2.14 -3.72
N HIS A 11 1.44 -1.22 -2.99
CA HIS A 11 1.55 -1.17 -1.53
C HIS A 11 0.89 -2.39 -0.90
N TRP A 12 -0.32 -2.74 -1.36
CA TRP A 12 -1.00 -3.97 -0.94
C TRP A 12 -0.19 -5.22 -1.28
N ALA A 13 0.40 -5.28 -2.47
CA ALA A 13 1.29 -6.37 -2.86
C ALA A 13 2.47 -6.52 -1.90
N ASN A 14 3.10 -5.40 -1.54
CA ASN A 14 4.21 -5.41 -0.61
C ASN A 14 3.78 -5.90 0.78
N PHE A 15 2.71 -5.32 1.31
CA PHE A 15 2.16 -5.73 2.60
C PHE A 15 1.84 -7.24 2.62
N LEU A 16 0.98 -7.69 1.72
CA LEU A 16 0.47 -9.07 1.68
C LEU A 16 1.52 -10.12 1.30
N SER A 17 2.61 -9.68 0.65
CA SER A 17 3.78 -10.51 0.38
C SER A 17 4.79 -10.47 1.54
N GLY A 18 4.45 -9.90 2.69
CA GLY A 18 5.33 -9.86 3.86
C GLY A 18 6.50 -8.89 3.71
N GLY A 19 6.35 -7.79 2.96
CA GLY A 19 7.39 -6.76 2.87
C GLY A 19 8.59 -7.13 2.00
N ARG A 20 8.38 -7.92 0.93
CA ARG A 20 9.45 -8.37 0.01
C ARG A 20 10.06 -7.26 -0.84
N ALA A 21 9.35 -6.17 -1.05
CA ALA A 21 9.84 -5.01 -1.78
C ALA A 21 10.21 -3.87 -0.84
N VAL A 22 11.19 -3.09 -1.27
CA VAL A 22 11.47 -1.77 -0.71
C VAL A 22 10.87 -0.75 -1.67
N LEU A 23 9.93 0.04 -1.18
CA LEU A 23 9.26 1.07 -1.99
C LEU A 23 9.82 2.44 -1.56
N GLU A 24 10.66 3.05 -2.39
CA GLU A 24 11.16 4.41 -2.15
C GLU A 24 10.41 5.43 -3.02
N PRO A 25 10.11 6.64 -2.52
CA PRO A 25 9.43 7.67 -3.30
C PRO A 25 10.23 8.09 -4.54
N ALA A 26 11.56 7.96 -4.50
CA ALA A 26 12.44 8.25 -5.62
C ALA A 26 12.21 7.30 -6.82
N ASP A 27 11.70 6.10 -6.57
CA ASP A 27 11.47 5.06 -7.58
C ASP A 27 10.06 5.20 -8.21
N MET A 28 9.22 6.08 -7.68
CA MET A 28 7.89 6.37 -8.23
C MET A 28 8.01 7.41 -9.35
N VAL A 29 8.08 6.93 -10.59
CA VAL A 29 8.31 7.78 -11.78
C VAL A 29 7.05 8.26 -12.49
N ALA A 30 5.91 7.60 -12.28
CA ALA A 30 4.64 7.91 -12.95
C ALA A 30 3.96 9.16 -12.37
N ARG A 31 3.10 9.81 -13.17
CA ARG A 31 2.28 10.96 -12.74
C ARG A 31 0.79 10.75 -13.03
N ASN A 32 -0.05 11.51 -12.34
CA ASN A 32 -1.47 11.58 -12.68
C ASN A 32 -1.65 12.19 -14.08
N GLY A 33 -2.56 11.61 -14.87
CA GLY A 33 -2.78 12.07 -16.24
C GLY A 33 -1.65 11.70 -17.22
N GLU A 34 -0.82 10.70 -16.91
CA GLU A 34 0.26 10.27 -17.79
C GLU A 34 -0.29 9.66 -19.10
N TRP A 35 0.37 9.99 -20.21
CA TRP A 35 0.16 9.44 -21.54
C TRP A 35 1.35 8.54 -21.91
N THR A 36 1.20 7.58 -22.84
CA THR A 36 2.35 6.73 -23.21
C THR A 36 3.49 7.54 -23.87
N GLY A 37 3.21 8.69 -24.47
CA GLY A 37 4.22 9.62 -25.02
C GLY A 37 3.79 11.09 -24.93
N PRO A 38 4.48 12.01 -25.62
CA PRO A 38 4.26 13.45 -25.47
C PRO A 38 2.94 13.91 -26.11
N MET A 39 2.17 14.73 -25.39
CA MET A 39 0.86 15.23 -25.79
C MET A 39 0.58 16.62 -25.21
N THR A 40 -0.09 17.49 -25.96
CA THR A 40 -0.68 18.73 -25.42
C THR A 40 -2.18 18.53 -25.28
N TRP A 41 -2.71 18.55 -24.05
CA TRP A 41 -4.13 18.37 -23.77
C TRP A 41 -4.66 19.54 -22.93
N ASN A 42 -5.75 20.17 -23.36
CA ASN A 42 -6.31 21.38 -22.71
C ASN A 42 -5.24 22.47 -22.46
N SER A 43 -4.38 22.70 -23.45
CA SER A 43 -3.25 23.65 -23.37
C SER A 43 -2.20 23.34 -22.29
N ILE A 44 -2.16 22.09 -21.80
CA ILE A 44 -1.13 21.59 -20.87
C ILE A 44 -0.26 20.58 -21.62
N ASP A 45 1.05 20.78 -21.58
CA ASP A 45 2.03 19.85 -22.15
C ASP A 45 2.33 18.70 -21.19
N TYR A 46 2.00 17.49 -21.62
CA TYR A 46 2.33 16.24 -20.99
C TYR A 46 3.53 15.63 -21.74
N PRO A 47 4.71 15.50 -21.11
CA PRO A 47 5.86 14.93 -21.79
C PRO A 47 5.77 13.40 -22.00
N GLY A 48 4.79 12.75 -21.37
CA GLY A 48 4.53 11.31 -21.45
C GLY A 48 5.49 10.45 -20.63
N LEU A 49 5.13 9.17 -20.48
CA LEU A 49 5.95 8.19 -19.75
C LEU A 49 7.29 7.97 -20.45
N MET A 50 7.31 7.98 -21.79
CA MET A 50 8.52 7.74 -22.59
C MET A 50 9.67 8.69 -22.21
N SER A 51 9.38 9.96 -21.89
CA SER A 51 10.40 10.94 -21.49
C SER A 51 10.99 10.67 -20.10
N ARG A 52 10.38 9.78 -19.31
CA ARG A 52 10.79 9.44 -17.95
C ARG A 52 11.44 8.07 -17.85
N VAL A 53 11.44 7.29 -18.94
CA VAL A 53 12.06 5.95 -18.94
C VAL A 53 13.54 6.04 -18.58
N ASP A 54 14.29 7.02 -19.09
CA ASP A 54 15.69 7.21 -18.69
C ASP A 54 15.86 7.40 -17.18
N LYS A 55 14.97 8.18 -16.56
CA LYS A 55 14.97 8.37 -15.11
C LYS A 55 14.65 7.07 -14.38
N LEU A 56 13.70 6.28 -14.88
CA LEU A 56 13.38 4.96 -14.35
C LEU A 56 14.59 4.03 -14.44
N LEU A 57 15.24 3.95 -15.60
CA LEU A 57 16.41 3.10 -15.80
C LEU A 57 17.56 3.51 -14.86
N ALA A 58 17.75 4.80 -14.65
CA ALA A 58 18.76 5.34 -13.74
C ALA A 58 18.53 4.99 -12.26
N THR A 59 17.34 4.54 -11.86
CA THR A 59 17.09 4.06 -10.47
C THR A 59 17.85 2.77 -10.16
N GLY A 60 18.14 1.95 -11.18
CA GLY A 60 18.79 0.65 -11.00
C GLY A 60 17.93 -0.40 -10.29
N VAL A 61 16.62 -0.20 -10.18
CA VAL A 61 15.71 -1.19 -9.58
C VAL A 61 15.68 -2.50 -10.37
N GLY A 62 15.60 -3.63 -9.68
CA GLY A 62 15.54 -4.95 -10.33
C GLY A 62 14.16 -5.31 -10.91
N HIS A 63 13.09 -4.65 -10.46
CA HIS A 63 11.71 -4.93 -10.87
C HIS A 63 10.88 -3.67 -10.96
N VAL A 64 10.26 -3.46 -12.12
CA VAL A 64 9.32 -2.39 -12.41
C VAL A 64 7.90 -2.95 -12.40
N VAL A 65 6.98 -2.27 -11.69
CA VAL A 65 5.53 -2.50 -11.82
C VAL A 65 4.90 -1.28 -12.47
N MET A 66 4.25 -1.49 -13.61
CA MET A 66 3.62 -0.44 -14.41
C MET A 66 2.13 -0.74 -14.56
N VAL A 67 1.27 0.22 -14.23
CA VAL A 67 -0.11 0.23 -14.75
C VAL A 67 -0.03 0.73 -16.18
N ALA A 68 -0.58 -0.01 -17.14
CA ALA A 68 -0.59 0.37 -18.54
C ALA A 68 -1.16 1.80 -18.68
N PRO A 69 -0.35 2.80 -19.06
CA PRO A 69 -0.79 4.20 -19.11
C PRO A 69 -1.61 4.52 -20.37
N SER A 70 -2.50 3.62 -20.79
CA SER A 70 -3.39 3.80 -21.95
C SER A 70 -4.69 4.52 -21.61
N ALA A 71 -4.97 4.75 -20.32
CA ALA A 71 -6.24 5.30 -19.90
C ALA A 71 -6.47 6.72 -20.44
N ASN A 72 -5.41 7.53 -20.54
CA ASN A 72 -5.50 8.86 -21.13
C ASN A 72 -5.40 8.81 -22.66
N ASP A 73 -4.54 7.95 -23.19
CA ASP A 73 -4.30 7.79 -24.64
C ASP A 73 -5.57 7.67 -25.46
N ARG A 74 -6.56 6.88 -25.01
CA ARG A 74 -7.84 6.69 -25.72
C ARG A 74 -8.63 7.96 -26.03
N ASN A 75 -8.31 9.08 -25.39
CA ASN A 75 -8.98 10.36 -25.63
C ASN A 75 -8.46 11.11 -26.85
N ALA A 76 -7.27 10.75 -27.35
CA ALA A 76 -6.64 11.45 -28.48
C ALA A 76 -5.87 10.54 -29.44
N TRP A 77 -5.50 9.34 -29.02
CA TRP A 77 -4.59 8.45 -29.75
C TRP A 77 -5.29 7.18 -30.23
N THR A 78 -4.79 6.68 -31.35
CA THR A 78 -5.17 5.35 -31.84
C THR A 78 -4.51 4.27 -30.97
N ALA A 79 -5.13 3.09 -30.90
CA ALA A 79 -4.53 1.95 -30.20
C ALA A 79 -3.15 1.59 -30.76
N THR A 80 -2.96 1.71 -32.08
CA THR A 80 -1.68 1.47 -32.74
C THR A 80 -0.58 2.40 -32.23
N GLN A 81 -0.88 3.69 -32.03
CA GLN A 81 0.08 4.64 -31.46
C GLN A 81 0.45 4.28 -30.01
N SER A 82 -0.54 3.96 -29.18
CA SER A 82 -0.31 3.51 -27.81
C SER A 82 0.52 2.24 -27.74
N ILE A 83 0.22 1.24 -28.59
CA ILE A 83 0.97 -0.01 -28.69
C ILE A 83 2.42 0.25 -29.10
N ALA A 84 2.65 1.10 -30.11
CA ALA A 84 4.02 1.42 -30.55
C ALA A 84 4.83 2.09 -29.43
N ASN A 85 4.23 3.05 -28.71
CA ASN A 85 4.87 3.72 -27.58
C ASN A 85 5.15 2.77 -26.41
N LEU A 86 4.17 1.94 -26.05
CA LEU A 86 4.32 0.92 -25.01
C LEU A 86 5.41 -0.08 -25.38
N ASN A 87 5.47 -0.55 -26.63
CA ASN A 87 6.49 -1.46 -27.08
C ASN A 87 7.89 -0.86 -26.89
N ALA A 88 8.09 0.40 -27.30
CA ALA A 88 9.35 1.11 -27.09
C ALA A 88 9.72 1.27 -25.60
N ILE A 89 8.74 1.55 -24.74
CA ILE A 89 8.95 1.65 -23.28
C ILE A 89 9.34 0.29 -22.69
N ILE A 90 8.60 -0.76 -23.05
CA ILE A 90 8.81 -2.14 -22.59
C ILE A 90 10.18 -2.65 -23.01
N ASP A 91 10.55 -2.47 -24.28
CA ASP A 91 11.85 -2.90 -24.81
C ASP A 91 13.02 -2.24 -24.08
N ARG A 92 12.88 -0.96 -23.70
CA ARG A 92 13.91 -0.25 -22.93
C ARG A 92 14.04 -0.78 -21.50
N ILE A 93 12.93 -1.06 -20.82
CA ILE A 93 12.93 -1.59 -19.45
C ILE A 93 13.52 -3.01 -19.43
N VAL A 94 13.03 -3.89 -20.31
CA VAL A 94 13.48 -5.29 -20.39
C VAL A 94 14.90 -5.37 -20.92
N GLY A 95 15.26 -4.53 -21.90
CA GLY A 95 16.61 -4.43 -22.45
C GLY A 95 17.66 -3.97 -21.43
N ALA A 96 17.25 -3.21 -20.40
CA ALA A 96 18.09 -2.88 -19.26
C ALA A 96 18.23 -4.03 -18.23
N GLY A 97 17.63 -5.19 -18.50
CA GLY A 97 17.69 -6.37 -17.63
C GLY A 97 16.73 -6.35 -16.45
N MET A 98 15.81 -5.38 -16.40
CA MET A 98 14.82 -5.28 -15.33
C MET A 98 13.66 -6.26 -15.58
N LEU A 99 13.13 -6.87 -14.52
CA LEU A 99 11.84 -7.54 -14.60
C LEU A 99 10.75 -6.48 -14.76
N LEU A 100 9.79 -6.69 -15.67
CA LEU A 100 8.63 -5.83 -15.84
C LEU A 100 7.34 -6.59 -15.53
N THR A 101 6.56 -6.09 -14.58
CA THR A 101 5.15 -6.49 -14.39
C THR A 101 4.23 -5.39 -14.88
N ILE A 102 3.39 -5.74 -15.84
CA ILE A 102 2.38 -4.87 -16.41
C ILE A 102 1.03 -5.22 -15.78
N LEU A 103 0.42 -4.25 -15.11
CA LEU A 103 -0.99 -4.29 -14.76
C LEU A 103 -1.75 -3.74 -15.96
N LEU A 104 -2.67 -4.52 -16.53
CA LEU A 104 -3.51 -4.04 -17.63
C LEU A 104 -4.31 -2.80 -17.22
N ASP A 105 -4.75 -2.03 -18.21
CA ASP A 105 -5.65 -0.90 -17.98
C ASP A 105 -6.95 -1.44 -17.36
N TYR A 106 -7.39 -0.79 -16.29
CA TYR A 106 -8.52 -1.24 -15.49
C TYR A 106 -9.82 -1.15 -16.29
N PRO A 107 -10.86 -1.92 -15.95
CA PRO A 107 -12.19 -1.64 -16.46
C PRO A 107 -12.66 -0.26 -15.97
N HIS A 108 -13.40 0.47 -16.82
CA HIS A 108 -13.85 1.83 -16.54
C HIS A 108 -15.37 1.89 -16.40
N GLY A 109 -15.83 2.86 -15.61
CA GLY A 109 -17.21 3.02 -15.21
C GLY A 109 -17.65 1.97 -14.19
N ALA A 110 -18.76 2.26 -13.52
CA ALA A 110 -19.57 1.29 -12.79
C ALA A 110 -21.04 1.72 -12.95
N ALA A 111 -21.99 0.97 -12.38
CA ALA A 111 -23.40 1.37 -12.39
C ALA A 111 -23.63 2.83 -11.94
N ALA A 112 -22.86 3.29 -10.94
CA ALA A 112 -22.93 4.65 -10.39
C ALA A 112 -22.10 5.70 -11.16
N TYR A 113 -21.21 5.31 -12.08
CA TYR A 113 -20.27 6.19 -12.78
C TYR A 113 -20.47 6.11 -14.30
N THR A 114 -21.67 6.47 -14.76
CA THR A 114 -22.06 6.35 -16.18
C THR A 114 -21.21 7.22 -17.12
N ASN A 115 -20.74 8.37 -16.63
CA ASN A 115 -19.86 9.28 -17.38
C ASN A 115 -18.43 8.76 -17.58
N MET A 116 -18.01 7.75 -16.81
CA MET A 116 -16.69 7.12 -16.96
C MET A 116 -16.73 5.84 -17.79
N ARG A 117 -17.90 5.42 -18.27
CA ARG A 117 -18.02 4.26 -19.16
C ARG A 117 -17.29 4.55 -20.48
N LEU A 118 -16.58 3.55 -21.00
CA LEU A 118 -15.92 3.68 -22.29
C LEU A 118 -16.95 3.72 -23.40
N SER A 119 -16.95 4.80 -24.18
CA SER A 119 -17.79 4.90 -25.37
C SER A 119 -17.35 3.87 -26.42
N ASN A 120 -18.32 3.28 -27.12
CA ASN A 120 -18.07 2.46 -28.31
C ASN A 120 -18.81 3.01 -29.54
N THR A 121 -18.70 4.32 -29.74
CA THR A 121 -19.28 4.99 -30.91
C THR A 121 -18.20 5.17 -31.98
N SER A 122 -18.59 5.28 -33.25
CA SER A 122 -17.64 5.57 -34.34
C SER A 122 -16.87 6.87 -34.14
N ALA A 123 -17.46 7.85 -33.44
CA ALA A 123 -16.83 9.13 -33.11
C ALA A 123 -15.89 9.07 -31.89
N SER A 124 -16.01 8.04 -31.04
CA SER A 124 -15.18 7.86 -29.86
C SER A 124 -15.06 6.36 -29.53
N PRO A 125 -14.20 5.61 -30.25
CA PRO A 125 -14.05 4.16 -30.10
C PRO A 125 -13.14 3.82 -28.90
N GLN A 126 -13.45 4.37 -27.73
CA GLN A 126 -12.64 4.21 -26.53
C GLN A 126 -12.59 2.75 -26.05
N LEU A 127 -13.72 2.03 -26.15
CA LEU A 127 -13.80 0.62 -25.79
C LEU A 127 -12.96 -0.25 -26.72
N ASP A 128 -13.01 0.01 -28.03
CA ASP A 128 -12.19 -0.69 -29.01
C ASP A 128 -10.70 -0.41 -28.80
N HIS A 129 -10.32 0.84 -28.51
CA HIS A 129 -8.96 1.20 -28.14
C HIS A 129 -8.48 0.40 -26.92
N TRP A 130 -9.26 0.43 -25.83
CA TRP A 130 -8.93 -0.26 -24.58
C TRP A 130 -8.79 -1.78 -24.80
N ASN A 131 -9.71 -2.40 -25.54
CA ASN A 131 -9.65 -3.82 -25.89
C ASN A 131 -8.40 -4.16 -26.71
N ALA A 132 -8.08 -3.34 -27.72
CA ALA A 132 -6.92 -3.58 -28.59
C ALA A 132 -5.60 -3.52 -27.80
N VAL A 133 -5.42 -2.51 -26.96
CA VAL A 133 -4.21 -2.35 -26.12
C VAL A 133 -4.10 -3.47 -25.09
N ASN A 134 -5.16 -3.75 -24.33
CA ASN A 134 -5.13 -4.80 -23.29
C ASN A 134 -4.90 -6.21 -23.88
N ARG A 135 -5.52 -6.54 -25.03
CA ARG A 135 -5.29 -7.82 -25.72
C ARG A 135 -3.85 -7.95 -26.20
N TRP A 136 -3.28 -6.89 -26.79
CA TRP A 136 -1.89 -6.89 -27.21
C TRP A 136 -0.95 -7.09 -26.00
N LEU A 137 -1.16 -6.35 -24.91
CA LEU A 137 -0.36 -6.53 -23.68
C LEU A 137 -0.45 -7.96 -23.15
N LEU A 138 -1.62 -8.60 -23.16
CA LEU A 138 -1.77 -10.01 -22.77
C LEU A 138 -0.90 -10.96 -23.59
N THR A 139 -0.65 -10.69 -24.87
CA THR A 139 0.25 -11.52 -25.71
C THR A 139 1.72 -11.46 -25.26
N LEU A 140 2.08 -10.47 -24.44
CA LEU A 140 3.41 -10.35 -23.85
C LEU A 140 3.59 -11.22 -22.61
N HIS A 141 2.50 -11.78 -22.06
CA HIS A 141 2.57 -12.63 -20.87
C HIS A 141 3.46 -13.85 -21.13
N GLY A 142 4.44 -14.08 -20.24
CA GLY A 142 5.35 -15.22 -20.33
C GLY A 142 6.58 -14.96 -21.21
N GLN A 143 6.66 -13.83 -21.93
CA GLN A 143 7.91 -13.43 -22.58
C GLN A 143 9.01 -13.17 -21.53
N ARG A 144 10.28 -13.33 -21.95
CA ARG A 144 11.42 -13.18 -21.04
C ARG A 144 11.43 -11.77 -20.44
N GLY A 145 11.52 -11.70 -19.11
CA GLY A 145 11.53 -10.42 -18.39
C GLY A 145 10.17 -9.73 -18.29
N ILE A 146 9.09 -10.34 -18.80
CA ILE A 146 7.75 -9.73 -18.79
C ILE A 146 6.77 -10.61 -18.02
N ARG A 147 5.95 -9.97 -17.20
CA ARG A 147 4.77 -10.53 -16.54
C ARG A 147 3.60 -9.59 -16.78
N VAL A 148 2.44 -10.16 -17.02
CA VAL A 148 1.21 -9.39 -17.24
C VAL A 148 0.15 -9.87 -16.26
N VAL A 149 -0.49 -8.95 -15.55
CA VAL A 149 -1.61 -9.21 -14.65
C VAL A 149 -2.87 -8.71 -15.33
N ASP A 150 -3.77 -9.65 -15.64
CA ASP A 150 -5.09 -9.37 -16.18
C ASP A 150 -6.00 -8.74 -15.11
N THR A 151 -5.91 -7.42 -14.98
CA THR A 151 -6.70 -6.64 -14.02
C THR A 151 -8.19 -6.57 -14.39
N PRO A 152 -8.62 -6.56 -15.68
CA PRO A 152 -10.02 -6.79 -16.04
C PRO A 152 -10.60 -8.09 -15.45
N ALA A 153 -9.88 -9.21 -15.53
CA ALA A 153 -10.34 -10.48 -14.95
C ALA A 153 -10.50 -10.45 -13.41
N ILE A 154 -9.93 -9.43 -12.73
CA ILE A 154 -10.03 -9.24 -11.28
C ILE A 154 -11.15 -8.26 -10.92
N LEU A 155 -11.34 -7.22 -11.74
CA LEU A 155 -12.10 -6.02 -11.38
C LEU A 155 -13.38 -5.82 -12.18
N ALA A 156 -13.61 -6.55 -13.28
CA ALA A 156 -14.77 -6.33 -14.13
C ALA A 156 -16.06 -6.88 -13.51
N ASP A 157 -17.17 -6.20 -13.82
CA ASP A 157 -18.50 -6.77 -13.66
C ASP A 157 -18.80 -7.69 -14.84
N PHE A 158 -18.76 -9.00 -14.61
CA PHE A 158 -19.02 -10.00 -15.64
C PHE A 158 -20.47 -10.03 -16.14
N ASN A 159 -21.39 -9.33 -15.47
CA ASN A 159 -22.76 -9.16 -15.96
C ASN A 159 -22.91 -7.91 -16.85
N SER A 160 -21.88 -7.07 -16.93
CA SER A 160 -21.89 -5.87 -17.77
C SER A 160 -21.64 -6.25 -19.24
N ALA A 161 -22.54 -5.83 -20.12
CA ALA A 161 -22.35 -5.97 -21.57
C ALA A 161 -21.17 -5.12 -22.11
N GLU A 162 -20.73 -4.12 -21.34
CA GLU A 162 -19.70 -3.15 -21.74
C GLU A 162 -18.37 -3.36 -21.00
N GLY A 163 -18.26 -4.42 -20.17
CA GLY A 163 -17.04 -4.71 -19.42
C GLY A 163 -16.68 -3.68 -18.35
N GLN A 164 -17.71 -3.08 -17.73
CA GLN A 164 -17.55 -2.06 -16.67
C GLN A 164 -16.86 -2.62 -15.43
N ALA A 165 -16.36 -1.74 -14.55
CA ALA A 165 -15.82 -2.14 -13.26
C ALA A 165 -16.94 -2.62 -12.32
N ALA A 166 -16.63 -3.64 -11.52
CA ALA A 166 -17.50 -4.14 -10.46
C ALA A 166 -17.79 -3.06 -9.41
N ALA A 167 -18.97 -3.14 -8.79
CA ALA A 167 -19.36 -2.18 -7.77
C ALA A 167 -18.35 -2.14 -6.61
N GLY A 168 -17.97 -0.92 -6.20
CA GLY A 168 -17.08 -0.69 -5.06
C GLY A 168 -15.59 -0.92 -5.32
N VAL A 169 -15.16 -1.28 -6.55
CA VAL A 169 -13.72 -1.46 -6.84
C VAL A 169 -13.04 -0.18 -7.34
N THR A 170 -13.80 0.83 -7.78
CA THR A 170 -13.30 2.16 -8.17
C THR A 170 -13.90 3.26 -7.31
N ILE A 171 -13.13 4.33 -7.04
CA ILE A 171 -13.61 5.50 -6.26
C ILE A 171 -14.39 6.51 -7.11
N ASP A 172 -14.11 6.60 -8.40
CA ASP A 172 -14.68 7.61 -9.30
C ASP A 172 -15.07 7.01 -10.67
N GLY A 173 -15.04 5.69 -10.81
CA GLY A 173 -15.24 4.98 -12.07
C GLY A 173 -13.97 4.78 -12.89
N LEU A 174 -12.82 5.29 -12.45
CA LEU A 174 -11.53 5.17 -13.14
C LEU A 174 -10.41 4.69 -12.21
N HIS A 175 -10.22 5.37 -11.08
CA HIS A 175 -9.18 5.06 -10.12
C HIS A 175 -9.64 3.98 -9.14
N LEU A 176 -8.71 3.10 -8.76
CA LEU A 176 -9.01 2.04 -7.80
C LEU A 176 -9.40 2.64 -6.44
N SER A 177 -10.46 2.06 -5.87
CA SER A 177 -10.71 2.13 -4.43
C SER A 177 -9.67 1.33 -3.65
N THR A 178 -9.66 1.48 -2.33
CA THR A 178 -8.84 0.65 -1.45
C THR A 178 -9.19 -0.85 -1.61
N ALA A 179 -10.46 -1.18 -1.80
CA ALA A 179 -10.91 -2.55 -2.06
C ALA A 179 -10.42 -3.09 -3.42
N GLY A 180 -10.49 -2.29 -4.48
CA GLY A 180 -9.99 -2.65 -5.81
C GLY A 180 -8.47 -2.80 -5.83
N ALA A 181 -7.75 -1.88 -5.18
CA ALA A 181 -6.30 -1.93 -5.01
C ALA A 181 -5.86 -3.18 -4.23
N TYR A 182 -6.61 -3.56 -3.19
CA TYR A 182 -6.39 -4.81 -2.46
C TYR A 182 -6.57 -6.05 -3.34
N ALA A 183 -7.64 -6.09 -4.15
CA ALA A 183 -7.91 -7.22 -5.04
C ALA A 183 -6.75 -7.46 -6.05
N VAL A 184 -6.26 -6.38 -6.69
CA VAL A 184 -5.07 -6.45 -7.57
C VAL A 184 -3.81 -6.77 -6.77
N GLY A 185 -3.61 -6.11 -5.62
CA GLY A 185 -2.46 -6.31 -4.76
C GLY A 185 -2.31 -7.75 -4.26
N ARG A 186 -3.42 -8.46 -4.01
CA ARG A 186 -3.41 -9.90 -3.67
C ARG A 186 -2.83 -10.78 -4.78
N VAL A 187 -3.15 -10.47 -6.03
CA VAL A 187 -2.62 -11.21 -7.18
C VAL A 187 -1.13 -10.94 -7.32
N LEU A 188 -0.71 -9.68 -7.26
CA LEU A 188 0.70 -9.29 -7.25
C LEU A 188 1.48 -9.93 -6.10
N ALA A 189 0.93 -9.95 -4.88
CA ALA A 189 1.58 -10.55 -3.72
C ALA A 189 1.85 -12.05 -3.89
N ARG A 190 1.00 -12.75 -4.64
CA ARG A 190 1.21 -14.17 -4.98
C ARG A 190 2.40 -14.34 -5.92
N GLU A 191 2.51 -13.46 -6.92
CA GLU A 191 3.65 -13.45 -7.84
C GLU A 191 4.95 -13.10 -7.12
N TRP A 192 4.95 -12.06 -6.28
CA TRP A 192 6.13 -11.65 -5.52
C TRP A 192 6.61 -12.74 -4.56
N ARG A 193 5.70 -13.51 -3.95
CA ARG A 193 6.07 -14.66 -3.12
C ARG A 193 6.76 -15.79 -3.88
N ARG A 194 6.53 -15.90 -5.19
CA ARG A 194 7.21 -16.87 -6.07
C ARG A 194 8.56 -16.36 -6.56
N LEU A 195 8.68 -15.06 -6.78
CA LEU A 195 9.87 -14.43 -7.34
C LEU A 195 10.93 -14.13 -6.29
N TYR A 196 10.50 -13.74 -5.10
CA TYR A 196 11.38 -13.28 -4.04
C TYR A 196 11.35 -14.24 -2.86
N PRO A 197 12.52 -14.47 -2.23
CA PRO A 197 12.61 -15.28 -1.02
C PRO A 197 11.69 -14.73 0.08
N LEU A 198 11.47 -15.54 1.11
CA LEU A 198 10.63 -15.15 2.24
C LEU A 198 11.06 -13.79 2.83
N GLY A 199 10.21 -12.78 2.66
CA GLY A 199 10.39 -11.43 3.22
C GLY A 199 9.75 -11.24 4.59
N GLY A 200 9.04 -12.25 5.11
CA GLY A 200 8.22 -12.15 6.32
C GLY A 200 8.96 -12.15 7.66
N ALA A 201 10.29 -12.26 7.63
CA ALA A 201 11.10 -12.06 8.82
C ALA A 201 11.31 -10.55 9.03
N LEU A 202 10.90 -10.05 10.18
CA LEU A 202 11.31 -8.72 10.61
C LEU A 202 12.84 -8.69 10.67
N PRO A 203 13.51 -7.62 10.20
CA PRO A 203 14.97 -7.54 10.16
C PRO A 203 15.59 -7.30 11.55
N PHE A 204 14.87 -7.65 12.63
CA PHE A 204 15.30 -7.52 14.01
C PHE A 204 14.63 -8.54 14.93
N GLY A 205 15.35 -8.95 15.97
CA GLY A 205 14.88 -9.92 16.97
C GLY A 205 14.44 -9.30 18.29
N GLN A 206 13.74 -10.08 19.13
CA GLN A 206 13.38 -9.66 20.49
C GLN A 206 14.60 -9.44 21.40
N ALA A 207 15.73 -10.06 21.08
CA ALA A 207 16.98 -9.90 21.81
C ALA A 207 17.61 -8.50 21.59
N GLU A 208 17.24 -7.81 20.50
CA GLU A 208 17.81 -6.48 20.23
C GLU A 208 17.41 -5.47 21.28
N ARG A 209 18.34 -4.56 21.59
CA ARG A 209 18.18 -3.51 22.60
C ARG A 209 18.59 -2.17 22.01
N ALA A 210 17.69 -1.19 22.05
CA ALA A 210 18.00 0.14 21.53
C ALA A 210 19.19 0.76 22.28
N GLY A 211 20.13 1.32 21.53
CA GLY A 211 21.27 2.07 22.08
C GLY A 211 22.33 1.25 22.81
N VAL A 212 22.30 -0.09 22.78
CA VAL A 212 23.30 -0.92 23.46
C VAL A 212 24.42 -1.34 22.49
N VAL A 213 25.63 -0.82 22.74
CA VAL A 213 26.84 -1.11 21.97
C VAL A 213 27.19 -2.60 22.06
N GLY A 214 27.52 -3.22 20.93
CA GLY A 214 27.98 -4.61 20.85
C GLY A 214 26.88 -5.67 20.76
N ILE A 215 25.60 -5.29 20.88
CA ILE A 215 24.47 -6.24 20.78
C ILE A 215 23.82 -6.23 19.39
N ASN A 216 23.69 -5.08 18.73
CA ASN A 216 23.03 -4.98 17.43
C ASN A 216 24.03 -4.54 16.33
N PRO A 217 24.25 -5.33 15.25
CA PRO A 217 25.10 -4.91 14.14
C PRO A 217 24.52 -3.74 13.33
N ALA A 218 23.20 -3.50 13.42
CA ALA A 218 22.53 -2.27 12.97
C ALA A 218 21.52 -1.85 14.04
N PRO A 219 21.70 -0.73 14.76
CA PRO A 219 20.88 -0.45 15.92
C PRO A 219 19.46 -0.06 15.51
N MET A 220 18.50 -0.94 15.82
CA MET A 220 17.14 -0.52 16.12
C MET A 220 17.18 0.54 17.25
N ILE A 221 16.36 1.58 17.14
CA ILE A 221 16.30 2.68 18.10
C ILE A 221 14.98 2.73 18.88
N SER A 222 14.03 1.86 18.55
CA SER A 222 12.77 1.69 19.28
C SER A 222 12.95 0.96 20.61
N ASN A 223 12.29 1.46 21.67
CA ASN A 223 12.53 1.03 23.04
C ASN A 223 11.76 -0.25 23.44
N SER A 224 10.76 -0.68 22.67
CA SER A 224 9.88 -1.82 23.02
C SER A 224 9.22 -2.47 21.80
N PRO A 225 10.01 -3.01 20.85
CA PRO A 225 9.52 -3.43 19.55
C PRO A 225 8.54 -4.62 19.59
N TYR A 226 8.72 -5.54 20.54
CA TYR A 226 7.90 -6.75 20.68
C TYR A 226 6.87 -6.64 21.82
N PHE A 227 6.47 -5.42 22.17
CA PHE A 227 5.37 -5.16 23.10
C PHE A 227 5.46 -5.87 24.48
N PRO A 228 6.58 -5.81 25.21
CA PRO A 228 6.68 -6.41 26.54
C PRO A 228 5.79 -5.70 27.59
N GLY A 229 5.47 -6.42 28.67
CA GLY A 229 4.76 -5.87 29.84
C GLY A 229 3.35 -5.34 29.55
N THR A 230 2.76 -4.70 30.56
CA THR A 230 1.39 -4.15 30.52
C THR A 230 1.30 -2.73 31.10
N GLY A 231 2.43 -2.03 31.24
CA GLY A 231 2.51 -0.70 31.86
C GLY A 231 2.35 0.47 30.88
N GLY A 232 1.71 0.25 29.73
CA GLY A 232 1.47 1.30 28.74
C GLY A 232 0.43 2.33 29.20
N THR A 233 0.45 3.51 28.60
CA THR A 233 -0.49 4.60 28.91
C THR A 233 -1.73 4.54 28.01
N LEU A 234 -2.87 4.16 28.58
CA LEU A 234 -4.15 4.17 27.88
C LEU A 234 -4.74 5.60 27.85
N GLY A 235 -5.04 6.10 26.64
CA GLY A 235 -5.79 7.33 26.46
C GLY A 235 -7.30 7.17 26.72
N ALA A 236 -8.06 8.26 26.60
CA ALA A 236 -9.51 8.21 26.73
C ALA A 236 -10.15 7.23 25.72
N GLY A 237 -11.15 6.47 26.17
CA GLY A 237 -11.82 5.43 25.36
C GLY A 237 -11.03 4.13 25.19
N ALA A 238 -9.82 4.02 25.76
CA ALA A 238 -9.00 2.82 25.72
C ALA A 238 -9.06 2.03 27.03
N THR A 239 -9.11 0.69 26.94
CA THR A 239 -9.14 -0.23 28.09
C THR A 239 -8.23 -1.44 27.88
N GLY A 240 -7.95 -2.21 28.94
CA GLY A 240 -7.24 -3.50 28.83
C GLY A 240 -5.72 -3.41 29.05
N GLN A 241 -4.95 -4.23 28.35
CA GLN A 241 -3.51 -4.42 28.56
C GLN A 241 -2.69 -3.86 27.40
N LEU A 242 -2.07 -2.70 27.61
CA LEU A 242 -1.14 -2.08 26.67
C LEU A 242 0.31 -2.32 27.07
N ALA A 243 1.16 -2.65 26.11
CA ALA A 243 2.60 -2.79 26.29
C ALA A 243 3.25 -1.60 27.01
N SER A 244 4.22 -1.89 27.89
CA SER A 244 5.06 -0.85 28.49
C SER A 244 5.79 -0.05 27.41
N GLY A 245 5.90 1.27 27.60
CA GLY A 245 6.57 2.16 26.63
C GLY A 245 5.75 2.51 25.38
N TRP A 246 4.47 2.12 25.35
CA TRP A 246 3.51 2.50 24.34
C TRP A 246 2.36 3.30 24.95
N GLN A 247 1.76 4.18 24.15
CA GLN A 247 0.60 4.96 24.52
C GLN A 247 -0.45 4.98 23.40
N THR A 248 -1.66 5.42 23.73
CA THR A 248 -2.78 5.49 22.78
C THR A 248 -3.42 6.87 22.80
N GLN A 249 -3.99 7.28 21.68
CA GLN A 249 -4.79 8.50 21.58
C GLN A 249 -5.90 8.26 20.56
N LEU A 250 -7.08 7.92 21.09
CA LEU A 250 -8.26 7.66 20.26
C LEU A 250 -8.98 8.95 19.91
N GLY A 251 -9.71 8.91 18.79
CA GLY A 251 -10.62 9.97 18.39
C GLY A 251 -11.97 9.87 19.10
N SER A 252 -12.73 10.96 19.11
CA SER A 252 -14.06 10.96 19.72
C SER A 252 -14.98 9.92 19.08
N GLY A 253 -15.76 9.23 19.92
CA GLY A 253 -16.71 8.20 19.51
C GLY A 253 -16.09 6.84 19.17
N VAL A 254 -14.76 6.71 19.17
CA VAL A 254 -14.05 5.44 18.97
C VAL A 254 -13.51 4.93 20.31
N SER A 255 -13.71 3.65 20.58
CA SER A 255 -13.16 2.94 21.74
C SER A 255 -12.26 1.80 21.30
N ALA A 256 -11.29 1.43 22.13
CA ALA A 256 -10.37 0.34 21.85
C ALA A 256 -10.08 -0.51 23.09
N ALA A 257 -10.22 -1.83 22.95
CA ALA A 257 -9.81 -2.79 23.97
C ALA A 257 -8.48 -3.44 23.57
N TYR A 258 -7.50 -3.38 24.48
CA TYR A 258 -6.14 -3.88 24.26
C TYR A 258 -5.93 -5.19 25.01
N SER A 259 -5.26 -6.15 24.39
CA SER A 259 -4.87 -7.41 25.03
C SER A 259 -3.56 -7.95 24.50
N LYS A 260 -2.93 -8.84 25.27
CA LYS A 260 -1.81 -9.67 24.83
C LYS A 260 -2.34 -11.02 24.38
N VAL A 261 -1.98 -11.44 23.19
CA VAL A 261 -2.41 -12.74 22.65
C VAL A 261 -1.22 -13.47 22.04
N SER A 262 -1.23 -14.79 22.19
CA SER A 262 -0.29 -15.68 21.53
C SER A 262 -1.09 -16.61 20.62
N THR A 263 -0.73 -16.67 19.34
CA THR A 263 -1.42 -17.48 18.33
C THR A 263 -0.42 -18.33 17.57
N THR A 264 -0.86 -19.46 17.01
CA THR A 264 -0.03 -20.38 16.19
C THR A 264 -0.37 -20.30 14.70
N ALA A 265 -1.47 -19.63 14.35
CA ALA A 265 -1.98 -19.53 13.00
C ALA A 265 -2.85 -18.27 12.83
N PHE A 266 -3.01 -17.82 11.58
CA PHE A 266 -3.90 -16.74 11.20
C PHE A 266 -4.48 -16.94 9.80
N ALA A 267 -5.79 -16.70 9.63
CA ALA A 267 -6.50 -16.78 8.35
C ALA A 267 -6.18 -18.08 7.55
N GLY A 268 -6.16 -19.22 8.24
CA GLY A 268 -5.89 -20.53 7.65
C GLY A 268 -4.41 -20.81 7.33
N ARG A 269 -3.48 -19.94 7.73
CA ARG A 269 -2.03 -20.14 7.61
C ARG A 269 -1.41 -20.50 8.95
N SER A 270 -0.66 -21.59 9.01
CA SER A 270 0.18 -21.91 10.17
C SER A 270 1.45 -21.06 10.15
N TYR A 271 1.89 -20.57 11.30
CA TYR A 271 3.15 -19.83 11.38
C TYR A 271 4.38 -20.73 11.21
N SER A 272 4.23 -22.04 11.46
CA SER A 272 5.29 -23.02 11.19
C SER A 272 5.67 -23.11 9.72
N ASP A 273 4.70 -22.87 8.83
CA ASP A 273 4.88 -23.04 7.38
C ASP A 273 5.53 -21.80 6.74
N ASP A 274 5.59 -20.68 7.47
CA ASP A 274 6.18 -19.41 7.05
C ASP A 274 7.62 -19.22 7.61
N ASP A 275 8.29 -20.31 8.01
CA ASP A 275 9.61 -20.30 8.68
C ASP A 275 9.66 -19.40 9.94
N GLY A 276 8.50 -19.21 10.58
CA GLY A 276 8.34 -18.44 11.80
C GLY A 276 8.40 -19.31 13.06
N PRO A 277 8.43 -18.69 14.26
CA PRO A 277 8.24 -19.45 15.50
C PRO A 277 6.86 -20.13 15.52
N LEU A 278 6.76 -21.26 16.22
CA LEU A 278 5.51 -22.04 16.37
C LEU A 278 4.33 -21.20 16.88
N SER A 279 4.62 -20.19 17.70
CA SER A 279 3.67 -19.19 18.14
C SER A 279 4.25 -17.79 18.01
N LYS A 280 3.36 -16.81 17.78
CA LYS A 280 3.71 -15.39 17.77
C LYS A 280 2.94 -14.67 18.87
N ASP A 281 3.65 -13.81 19.60
CA ASP A 281 3.08 -12.92 20.60
C ASP A 281 2.72 -11.58 19.96
N TRP A 282 1.51 -11.11 20.24
CA TRP A 282 0.93 -9.93 19.62
C TRP A 282 0.38 -8.95 20.66
N GLN A 283 0.45 -7.67 20.33
CA GLN A 283 -0.48 -6.68 20.87
C GLN A 283 -1.75 -6.71 20.02
N GLN A 284 -2.85 -7.21 20.59
CA GLN A 284 -4.18 -7.18 19.97
C GLN A 284 -4.93 -5.91 20.38
N ILE A 285 -5.68 -5.36 19.44
CA ILE A 285 -6.43 -4.11 19.54
C ILE A 285 -7.81 -4.37 18.91
N THR A 286 -8.87 -4.29 19.69
CA THR A 286 -10.26 -4.39 19.19
C THR A 286 -10.89 -3.01 19.19
N LEU A 287 -11.15 -2.45 18.01
CA LEU A 287 -11.79 -1.16 17.80
C LEU A 287 -13.31 -1.31 17.75
N SER A 288 -14.01 -0.37 18.37
CA SER A 288 -15.47 -0.30 18.42
C SER A 288 -15.96 1.15 18.49
N GLY A 289 -17.28 1.35 18.36
CA GLY A 289 -17.93 2.65 18.56
C GLY A 289 -18.48 3.25 17.28
N THR A 290 -18.79 4.54 17.31
CA THR A 290 -19.26 5.32 16.15
C THR A 290 -18.41 6.56 16.03
N ALA A 291 -17.64 6.66 14.96
CA ALA A 291 -16.66 7.73 14.83
C ALA A 291 -17.34 9.10 14.70
N SER A 292 -16.92 10.06 15.53
CA SER A 292 -17.31 11.46 15.40
C SER A 292 -16.05 12.27 15.09
N GLY A 293 -15.83 12.55 13.80
CA GLY A 293 -14.65 13.24 13.28
C GLY A 293 -13.95 12.48 12.15
N THR A 294 -13.01 13.17 11.48
CA THR A 294 -12.29 12.67 10.30
C THR A 294 -10.80 12.42 10.54
N GLY A 295 -10.35 12.60 11.78
CA GLY A 295 -8.95 12.43 12.18
C GLY A 295 -8.55 10.96 12.32
N ASP A 296 -7.28 10.67 12.08
CA ASP A 296 -6.71 9.36 12.38
C ASP A 296 -6.74 9.10 13.89
N VAL A 297 -7.06 7.87 14.30
CA VAL A 297 -6.96 7.41 15.69
C VAL A 297 -5.61 6.72 15.90
N MET A 298 -4.87 7.15 16.92
CA MET A 298 -3.54 6.62 17.23
C MET A 298 -3.71 5.41 18.13
N ILE A 299 -3.74 4.22 17.54
CA ILE A 299 -4.00 2.98 18.28
C ILE A 299 -2.74 2.48 18.99
N LEU A 300 -1.55 2.82 18.49
CA LEU A 300 -0.27 2.63 19.17
C LEU A 300 0.66 3.79 18.85
N ARG A 301 1.32 4.35 19.86
CA ARG A 301 2.36 5.37 19.68
C ARG A 301 3.51 5.16 20.64
N GLN A 302 4.73 5.39 20.17
CA GLN A 302 5.95 5.43 20.97
C GLN A 302 6.76 6.68 20.60
N ALA A 303 7.26 7.38 21.62
CA ALA A 303 8.30 8.40 21.46
C ALA A 303 9.66 7.72 21.27
N VAL A 304 10.35 8.04 20.19
CA VAL A 304 11.64 7.43 19.83
C VAL A 304 12.69 8.53 19.65
N ASN A 305 13.79 8.39 20.38
CA ASN A 305 14.92 9.29 20.25
C ASN A 305 15.75 8.89 19.03
N SER A 306 16.17 9.88 18.26
CA SER A 306 17.04 9.72 17.09
C SER A 306 18.19 10.72 17.13
N THR A 307 19.21 10.47 16.31
CA THR A 307 20.22 11.48 15.99
C THR A 307 19.81 12.17 14.69
N ILE A 308 19.80 13.51 14.68
CA ILE A 308 19.59 14.29 13.44
C ILE A 308 20.60 13.85 12.38
N GLY A 309 20.13 13.65 11.15
CA GLY A 309 20.91 13.17 10.01
C GLY A 309 20.87 11.65 9.81
N ASP A 310 20.35 10.89 10.78
CA ASP A 310 20.22 9.44 10.62
C ASP A 310 19.25 9.08 9.49
N VAL A 311 19.66 8.17 8.61
CA VAL A 311 18.76 7.56 7.64
C VAL A 311 18.08 6.36 8.31
N LEU A 312 16.76 6.44 8.45
CA LEU A 312 15.95 5.51 9.22
C LEU A 312 14.85 4.90 8.37
N ARG A 313 14.35 3.76 8.84
CA ARG A 313 13.14 3.10 8.34
C ARG A 313 12.35 2.51 9.50
N ALA A 314 11.04 2.35 9.34
CA ALA A 314 10.18 1.67 10.29
C ALA A 314 9.41 0.52 9.63
N CYS A 315 9.13 -0.52 10.40
CA CYS A 315 8.32 -1.64 9.97
C CYS A 315 7.56 -2.29 11.11
N ALA A 316 6.47 -2.97 10.76
CA ALA A 316 5.69 -3.79 11.68
C ALA A 316 5.02 -4.95 10.94
N GLU A 317 4.90 -6.09 11.63
CA GLU A 317 4.03 -7.18 11.23
C GLU A 317 2.61 -6.89 11.75
N ILE A 318 1.63 -6.95 10.85
CA ILE A 318 0.24 -6.59 11.14
C ILE A 318 -0.71 -7.66 10.61
N GLU A 319 -1.70 -8.01 11.42
CA GLU A 319 -2.87 -8.81 11.04
C GLU A 319 -4.16 -8.02 11.31
N VAL A 320 -5.15 -8.19 10.45
CA VAL A 320 -6.49 -7.63 10.61
C VAL A 320 -7.51 -8.72 10.33
N ASP A 321 -8.38 -8.98 11.30
CA ASP A 321 -9.44 -9.99 11.18
C ASP A 321 -10.43 -9.63 10.07
N ALA A 322 -11.08 -10.66 9.52
CA ALA A 322 -12.20 -10.45 8.58
C ALA A 322 -13.35 -9.70 9.27
N GLY A 323 -14.15 -8.98 8.49
CA GLY A 323 -15.29 -8.21 8.98
C GLY A 323 -14.93 -6.83 9.52
N ALA A 324 -13.69 -6.36 9.31
CA ALA A 324 -13.33 -4.97 9.63
C ALA A 324 -14.25 -3.99 8.87
N ALA A 325 -14.82 -3.02 9.59
CA ALA A 325 -15.82 -2.08 9.09
C ALA A 325 -15.66 -0.68 9.71
N GLY A 326 -16.19 0.33 9.03
CA GLY A 326 -16.14 1.72 9.46
C GLY A 326 -14.74 2.35 9.44
N LEU A 327 -13.79 1.71 8.77
CA LEU A 327 -12.41 2.16 8.61
C LEU A 327 -12.09 2.37 7.14
N SER A 328 -11.30 3.40 6.85
CA SER A 328 -10.79 3.69 5.51
C SER A 328 -9.30 3.36 5.33
N GLY A 329 -8.62 2.96 6.41
CA GLY A 329 -7.22 2.55 6.33
C GLY A 329 -6.61 2.26 7.69
N ILE A 330 -5.56 1.45 7.68
CA ILE A 330 -4.61 1.26 8.77
C ILE A 330 -3.21 1.51 8.21
N GLY A 331 -2.35 2.20 8.94
CA GLY A 331 -1.01 2.51 8.45
C GLY A 331 -0.01 2.83 9.55
N ILE A 332 1.27 2.62 9.24
CA ILE A 332 2.41 3.11 10.03
C ILE A 332 2.71 4.55 9.64
N TYR A 333 2.87 5.40 10.66
CA TYR A 333 3.20 6.80 10.56
C TYR A 333 4.43 7.13 11.40
N ILE A 334 5.28 8.00 10.87
CA ILE A 334 6.37 8.66 11.58
C ILE A 334 6.04 10.13 11.62
N PHE A 335 5.94 10.70 12.83
CA PHE A 335 5.74 12.14 13.02
C PHE A 335 6.97 12.76 13.65
N HIS A 336 7.58 13.70 12.94
CA HIS A 336 8.73 14.45 13.44
C HIS A 336 8.28 15.58 14.37
N SER A 337 8.83 15.63 15.59
CA SER A 337 8.45 16.66 16.56
C SER A 337 8.95 18.06 16.19
N GLY A 338 10.02 18.15 15.38
CA GLY A 338 10.59 19.43 14.94
C GLY A 338 9.86 20.02 13.74
N SER A 339 9.82 19.29 12.63
CA SER A 339 9.25 19.77 11.35
C SER A 339 7.75 19.56 11.18
N GLY A 340 7.16 18.65 11.97
CA GLY A 340 5.81 18.15 11.72
C GLY A 340 5.69 17.26 10.47
N GLN A 341 6.81 16.91 9.83
CA GLN A 341 6.81 16.02 8.67
C GLN A 341 6.22 14.65 9.03
N GLN A 342 5.48 14.09 8.09
CA GLN A 342 4.86 12.77 8.20
C GLN A 342 5.41 11.82 7.14
N ILE A 343 5.97 10.69 7.57
CA ILE A 343 6.32 9.57 6.67
C ILE A 343 5.34 8.42 6.91
N ARG A 344 4.92 7.75 5.84
CA ARG A 344 3.87 6.71 5.90
C ARG A 344 4.29 5.47 5.11
N ALA A 345 4.04 4.28 5.66
CA ALA A 345 4.18 3.00 4.94
C ALA A 345 2.92 2.68 4.13
N PHE A 346 1.77 3.01 4.70
CA PHE A 346 0.44 2.82 4.17
C PHE A 346 -0.32 4.11 4.47
N GLY A 347 -0.72 4.83 3.42
CA GLY A 347 -1.47 6.07 3.56
C GLY A 347 -2.94 5.79 3.82
N THR A 348 -3.53 6.45 4.81
CA THR A 348 -4.99 6.57 4.86
C THR A 348 -5.45 7.57 3.80
N PRO A 349 -6.69 7.48 3.31
CA PRO A 349 -7.23 8.42 2.34
C PRO A 349 -7.08 9.88 2.77
N PRO A 350 -7.18 10.84 1.84
CA PRO A 350 -7.40 12.22 2.23
C PRO A 350 -8.65 12.37 3.10
N ALA A 351 -8.71 13.42 3.93
CA ALA A 351 -9.90 13.72 4.73
C ALA A 351 -11.12 13.84 3.81
N ASN A 352 -12.25 13.27 4.23
CA ASN A 352 -13.55 13.23 3.52
C ASN A 352 -13.71 12.18 2.41
N LEU A 353 -12.68 11.41 2.06
CA LEU A 353 -12.88 10.24 1.19
C LEU A 353 -13.32 9.04 2.04
N ALA A 354 -14.60 8.65 1.93
CA ALA A 354 -15.16 7.46 2.55
C ALA A 354 -14.85 6.20 1.72
N ASP A 355 -13.57 5.86 1.60
CA ASP A 355 -13.09 4.67 0.88
C ASP A 355 -12.85 3.54 1.87
N ALA A 356 -13.78 2.59 1.95
CA ALA A 356 -13.75 1.53 2.95
C ALA A 356 -12.58 0.56 2.74
N MET A 357 -11.97 0.11 3.84
CA MET A 357 -11.02 -0.99 3.79
C MET A 357 -11.67 -2.29 3.30
N PRO A 358 -10.88 -3.23 2.76
CA PRO A 358 -11.35 -4.57 2.43
C PRO A 358 -11.87 -5.30 3.68
N SER A 359 -12.97 -6.03 3.56
CA SER A 359 -13.57 -6.81 4.65
C SER A 359 -12.88 -8.16 4.89
N GLN A 360 -11.98 -8.58 3.99
CA GLN A 360 -11.26 -9.84 4.12
C GLN A 360 -10.16 -9.75 5.18
N ALA A 361 -9.90 -10.88 5.83
CA ALA A 361 -8.73 -11.00 6.70
C ALA A 361 -7.45 -10.75 5.90
N MET A 362 -6.50 -10.05 6.51
CA MET A 362 -5.25 -9.67 5.87
C MET A 362 -4.11 -9.73 6.88
N ALA A 363 -2.94 -10.15 6.42
CA ALA A 363 -1.73 -10.13 7.21
C ALA A 363 -0.51 -9.88 6.33
N GLY A 364 0.49 -9.22 6.90
CA GLY A 364 1.65 -8.77 6.16
C GLY A 364 2.63 -7.95 6.98
N VAL A 365 3.65 -7.43 6.30
CA VAL A 365 4.63 -6.50 6.88
C VAL A 365 4.47 -5.15 6.22
N MET A 366 4.16 -4.12 7.02
CA MET A 366 4.21 -2.74 6.57
C MET A 366 5.62 -2.20 6.80
N ARG A 367 6.15 -1.47 5.81
CA ARG A 367 7.48 -0.86 5.87
C ARG A 367 7.40 0.55 5.28
N THR A 368 7.92 1.55 5.99
CA THR A 368 7.98 2.92 5.49
C THR A 368 9.06 3.05 4.42
N PRO A 369 9.01 4.08 3.56
CA PRO A 369 10.20 4.50 2.84
C PRO A 369 11.29 4.96 3.83
N ARG A 370 12.52 5.08 3.35
CA ARG A 370 13.58 5.70 4.15
C ARG A 370 13.31 7.18 4.36
N TRP A 371 13.71 7.68 5.51
CA TRP A 371 13.72 9.11 5.79
C TRP A 371 14.99 9.50 6.53
N THR A 372 15.33 10.79 6.44
CA THR A 372 16.41 11.37 7.24
C THR A 372 15.80 12.02 8.47
N ALA A 373 16.28 11.65 9.66
CA ALA A 373 15.87 12.27 10.91
C ALA A 373 16.23 13.76 10.90
N ASP A 374 15.23 14.63 11.01
CA ASP A 374 15.40 16.09 11.10
C ASP A 374 15.22 16.62 12.54
N SER A 375 14.92 15.73 13.49
CA SER A 375 14.76 16.03 14.90
C SER A 375 15.36 14.92 15.76
N ASN A 376 15.67 15.24 17.02
CA ASN A 376 16.16 14.26 17.99
C ASN A 376 15.04 13.37 18.59
N LEU A 377 13.80 13.60 18.16
CA LEU A 377 12.61 12.91 18.61
C LEU A 377 11.63 12.77 17.46
N PHE A 378 11.11 11.56 17.26
CA PHE A 378 9.94 11.32 16.43
C PHE A 378 8.95 10.41 17.15
N TYR A 379 7.74 10.34 16.61
CA TYR A 379 6.72 9.41 17.09
C TYR A 379 6.52 8.29 16.08
N LEU A 380 6.82 7.07 16.53
CA LEU A 380 6.47 5.84 15.83
C LEU A 380 5.01 5.51 16.14
N GLN A 381 4.15 5.46 15.13
CA GLN A 381 2.71 5.36 15.35
C GLN A 381 2.05 4.37 14.39
N LEU A 382 1.15 3.55 14.92
CA LEU A 382 0.15 2.84 14.13
C LEU A 382 -1.16 3.60 14.26
N SER A 383 -1.76 3.94 13.12
CA SER A 383 -3.04 4.64 13.08
C SER A 383 -4.08 3.82 12.34
N ALA A 384 -5.33 3.94 12.77
CA ALA A 384 -6.50 3.59 11.98
C ALA A 384 -7.24 4.87 11.60
N LYS A 385 -7.85 4.93 10.42
CA LYS A 385 -8.69 6.05 10.01
C LYS A 385 -10.15 5.64 9.98
N PRO A 386 -10.97 6.09 10.95
CA PRO A 386 -12.40 5.88 10.90
C PRO A 386 -13.07 6.68 9.79
N ILE A 387 -14.15 6.13 9.24
CA ILE A 387 -15.07 6.87 8.38
C ILE A 387 -16.02 7.63 9.29
N ASN A 388 -16.11 8.96 9.13
CA ASN A 388 -16.94 9.80 9.98
C ASN A 388 -18.41 9.34 9.94
N GLY A 389 -19.02 9.18 11.12
CA GLY A 389 -20.40 8.70 11.28
C GLY A 389 -20.59 7.18 11.13
N ALA A 390 -19.56 6.44 10.69
CA ALA A 390 -19.67 5.00 10.55
C ALA A 390 -19.47 4.29 11.90
N SER A 391 -20.18 3.16 12.08
CA SER A 391 -19.88 2.23 13.15
C SER A 391 -18.54 1.54 12.87
N VAL A 392 -17.59 1.70 13.79
CA VAL A 392 -16.25 1.12 13.72
C VAL A 392 -16.29 -0.27 14.35
N SER A 393 -15.71 -1.25 13.67
CA SER A 393 -15.48 -2.59 14.21
C SER A 393 -14.25 -3.19 13.54
N ALA A 394 -13.20 -3.50 14.30
CA ALA A 394 -12.02 -4.19 13.75
C ALA A 394 -11.19 -4.85 14.86
N THR A 395 -10.61 -6.01 14.57
CA THR A 395 -9.57 -6.60 15.42
C THR A 395 -8.26 -6.57 14.67
N ILE A 396 -7.27 -5.92 15.27
CA ILE A 396 -5.94 -5.69 14.69
C ILE A 396 -4.92 -6.32 15.63
N ARG A 397 -3.96 -7.06 15.09
CA ARG A 397 -2.81 -7.61 15.83
C ARG A 397 -1.54 -7.02 15.26
N VAL A 398 -0.63 -6.62 16.14
CA VAL A 398 0.65 -6.00 15.77
C VAL A 398 1.79 -6.70 16.51
N ARG A 399 2.85 -7.01 15.77
CA ARG A 399 4.06 -7.65 16.30
C ARG A 399 5.29 -6.98 15.70
N GLY A 400 6.31 -6.82 16.53
CA GLY A 400 7.61 -6.29 16.14
C GLY A 400 7.48 -4.97 15.39
N PHE A 401 7.13 -3.90 16.12
CA PHE A 401 6.98 -2.57 15.57
C PHE A 401 8.17 -1.69 15.97
N ALA A 402 9.04 -1.39 15.00
CA ALA A 402 10.31 -0.72 15.28
C ALA A 402 10.73 0.27 14.20
N ALA A 403 11.69 1.12 14.55
CA ALA A 403 12.44 2.00 13.67
C ALA A 403 13.96 1.83 13.89
N GLY A 404 14.76 2.01 12.83
CA GLY A 404 16.21 1.80 12.88
C GLY A 404 16.91 2.06 11.54
N ARG A 405 18.25 2.03 11.57
CA ARG A 405 19.11 2.34 10.40
C ARG A 405 19.25 1.19 9.40
N GLY A 406 19.02 -0.06 9.82
CA GLY A 406 19.17 -1.28 9.01
C GLY A 406 17.86 -1.99 8.64
N LEU A 407 16.71 -1.32 8.81
CA LEU A 407 15.37 -1.92 8.66
C LEU A 407 14.78 -1.83 7.24
#